data_AF-A0A1Y4K2I3-F1
#
_entry.id   AF-A0A1Y4K2I3-F1
#
_cell.length_a   1.000
_cell.length_b   1.000
_cell.length_c   1.000
_cell.angle_alpha   90.00
_cell.angle_beta   90.00
_cell.angle_gamma   90.00
#
_symmetry.space_group_name_H-M   'P 1'
#
loop_
_entity.id
_entity.type
_entity.pdbx_description
1 polymer ?
#
loop_
_entity_poly.entity_id
_entity_poly.type
_entity_poly.pdbx_seq_one_letter_code
_entity_poly.pdbx_strand_id
1 'polypeptide(L)'
;MITQDIYIPEYDWHVRIYYAVSTYWAYRIASDMRRIGCSGIQLDRAYSSLVKGDLNTGITYSNFKLGETVMVISLTSTPAEFLNSWEHEKKHLARHIEQAYGIDPYSEEAAYLEGGIAQKMFIVAKNFICEHCRMGLG
;
A
#
# COMPACT_ATOMS: atom_id res chain seq x y z
N MET A 1 -5.21 -6.71 11.37
CA MET A 1 -4.27 -6.38 10.28
C MET A 1 -3.97 -7.63 9.49
N ILE A 2 -4.13 -7.58 8.17
CA ILE A 2 -3.69 -8.63 7.24
C ILE A 2 -2.43 -8.12 6.53
N THR A 3 -1.44 -8.98 6.34
CA THR A 3 -0.21 -8.64 5.61
C THR A 3 -0.13 -9.44 4.34
N GLN A 4 0.30 -8.80 3.27
CA GLN A 4 0.60 -9.44 1.99
C GLN A 4 1.95 -8.94 1.50
N ASP A 5 2.80 -9.87 1.07
CA ASP A 5 4.02 -9.56 0.33
C ASP A 5 3.79 -9.93 -1.13
N ILE A 6 4.08 -9.01 -2.05
CA ILE A 6 4.03 -9.25 -3.49
C ILE A 6 5.38 -8.90 -4.12
N TYR A 7 5.68 -9.58 -5.22
CA TYR A 7 6.86 -9.32 -6.05
C TYR A 7 6.40 -9.02 -7.49
N ILE A 8 7.02 -8.01 -8.09
CA ILE A 8 6.78 -7.57 -9.47
C ILE A 8 8.07 -7.83 -10.26
N PRO A 9 8.20 -9.02 -10.89
CA PRO A 9 9.46 -9.48 -11.49
C PRO A 9 10.03 -8.56 -12.57
N GLU A 10 9.17 -7.91 -13.34
CA GLU A 10 9.53 -7.05 -14.46
C GLU A 10 10.36 -5.84 -14.00
N TYR A 11 10.18 -5.45 -12.75
CA TYR A 11 10.82 -4.27 -12.14
C TYR A 11 11.67 -4.64 -10.92
N ASP A 12 11.95 -5.93 -10.68
CA ASP A 12 12.65 -6.41 -9.48
C ASP A 12 12.15 -5.74 -8.18
N TRP A 13 10.82 -5.60 -8.06
CA TRP A 13 10.20 -4.74 -7.06
C TRP A 13 9.41 -5.53 -6.02
N HIS A 14 9.76 -5.35 -4.76
CA HIS A 14 9.12 -5.99 -3.61
C HIS A 14 8.18 -5.02 -2.89
N VAL A 15 6.96 -5.46 -2.61
CA VAL A 15 5.96 -4.64 -1.92
C VAL A 15 5.41 -5.41 -0.73
N ARG A 16 5.55 -4.81 0.46
CA ARG A 16 4.85 -5.23 1.67
C ARG A 16 3.62 -4.37 1.91
N ILE A 17 2.47 -5.03 2.06
CA ILE A 17 1.17 -4.37 2.16
C ILE A 17 0.53 -4.71 3.49
N TYR A 18 0.04 -3.69 4.18
CA TYR A 18 -0.70 -3.81 5.44
C TYR A 18 -2.14 -3.34 5.25
N TYR A 19 -3.09 -4.25 5.43
CA TYR A 19 -4.53 -3.97 5.33
C TYR A 19 -5.17 -3.91 6.70
N ALA A 20 -6.21 -3.07 6.82
CA ALA A 20 -7.00 -2.89 8.04
C ALA A 20 -6.11 -2.59 9.25
N VAL A 21 -5.29 -1.54 9.10
CA VAL A 21 -4.35 -1.08 10.12
C VAL A 21 -5.05 -0.19 11.14
N SER A 22 -4.82 -0.51 12.41
CA SER A 22 -5.14 0.33 13.56
C SER A 22 -3.85 0.82 14.22
N THR A 23 -3.98 1.77 15.15
CA THR A 23 -2.87 2.39 15.89
C THR A 23 -1.95 1.37 16.59
N TYR A 24 -2.48 0.21 16.97
CA TYR A 24 -1.73 -0.89 17.59
C TYR A 24 -0.50 -1.34 16.77
N TRP A 25 -0.58 -1.25 15.44
CA TRP A 25 0.49 -1.72 14.55
C TRP A 25 1.49 -0.63 14.14
N ALA A 26 1.29 0.62 14.60
CA ALA A 26 2.06 1.78 14.16
C ALA A 26 3.58 1.58 14.32
N TYR A 27 4.02 1.06 15.48
CA TYR A 27 5.45 0.82 15.74
C TYR A 27 6.06 -0.22 14.79
N ARG A 28 5.35 -1.34 14.57
CA ARG A 28 5.79 -2.40 13.66
C ARG A 28 5.95 -1.87 12.25
N ILE A 29 4.94 -1.17 11.73
CA ILE A 29 4.94 -0.62 10.38
C ILE A 29 6.05 0.43 10.22
N ALA A 30 6.22 1.33 11.18
CA ALA A 30 7.32 2.30 11.17
C ALA A 30 8.70 1.62 11.19
N SER A 31 8.84 0.50 11.91
CA SER A 31 10.06 -0.31 11.90
C SER A 31 10.33 -0.94 10.52
N ASP A 32 9.30 -1.42 9.81
CA ASP A 32 9.46 -1.94 8.45
C ASP A 32 9.82 -0.83 7.46
N MET A 33 9.18 0.34 7.56
CA MET A 33 9.53 1.51 6.75
C MET A 33 10.99 1.91 6.98
N ARG A 34 11.45 1.92 8.24
CA ARG A 34 12.85 2.20 8.58
C ARG A 34 13.80 1.15 8.00
N ARG A 35 13.43 -0.13 8.03
CA ARG A 35 14.24 -1.20 7.44
C ARG A 35 14.50 -0.97 5.95
N ILE A 36 13.50 -0.48 5.22
CA ILE A 36 13.62 -0.18 3.80
C ILE A 36 14.16 1.24 3.54
N GLY A 37 14.70 1.95 4.55
CA GLY A 37 15.40 3.22 4.39
C GLY A 37 14.58 4.49 4.65
N CYS A 38 13.32 4.39 5.06
CA CYS A 38 12.53 5.56 5.45
C CYS A 38 13.10 6.18 6.74
N SER A 39 13.35 7.48 6.73
CA SER A 39 13.96 8.18 7.87
C SER A 39 13.56 9.65 7.92
N GLY A 40 13.94 10.32 9.01
CA GLY A 40 13.66 11.74 9.24
C GLY A 40 12.18 12.09 9.14
N ILE A 41 11.90 13.25 8.54
CA ILE A 41 10.55 13.83 8.49
C ILE A 41 9.51 12.93 7.80
N GLN A 42 9.92 12.10 6.84
CA GLN A 42 9.01 11.17 6.17
C GLN A 42 8.54 10.07 7.12
N LEU A 43 9.47 9.47 7.87
CA LEU A 43 9.16 8.45 8.87
C LEU A 43 8.32 9.05 10.01
N ASP A 44 8.67 10.26 10.48
CA ASP A 44 7.95 10.93 11.56
C ASP A 44 6.50 11.24 11.16
N ARG A 45 6.28 11.70 9.92
CA ARG A 45 4.93 11.94 9.38
C ARG A 45 4.14 10.65 9.22
N ALA A 46 4.76 9.60 8.68
CA ALA A 46 4.11 8.30 8.53
C ALA A 46 3.69 7.74 9.90
N TYR A 47 4.61 7.74 10.86
CA TYR A 47 4.32 7.29 12.23
C TYR A 47 3.22 8.14 12.89
N SER A 48 3.30 9.46 12.77
CA SER A 48 2.26 10.37 13.29
C SER A 48 0.88 10.10 12.70
N SER A 49 0.80 9.79 11.40
CA SER A 49 -0.45 9.41 10.74
C SER A 49 -0.99 8.09 11.29
N LEU A 50 -0.13 7.07 11.45
CA LEU A 50 -0.51 5.76 11.98
C LEU A 50 -1.03 5.83 13.42
N VAL A 51 -0.42 6.65 14.28
CA VAL A 51 -0.85 6.78 15.69
C VAL A 51 -2.10 7.63 15.87
N LYS A 52 -2.42 8.53 14.92
CA LYS A 52 -3.71 9.24 14.91
C LYS A 52 -4.87 8.27 14.71
N GLY A 53 -4.65 7.23 13.88
CA GLY A 53 -5.65 6.19 13.66
C GLY A 53 -6.87 6.65 12.86
N ASP A 54 -6.70 7.68 12.03
CA ASP A 54 -7.76 8.19 11.17
C ASP A 54 -8.20 7.09 10.18
N LEU A 55 -9.52 6.88 10.09
CA LEU A 55 -10.11 5.96 9.13
C LEU A 55 -9.95 6.49 7.69
N ASN A 56 -10.03 5.59 6.71
CA ASN A 56 -10.06 5.93 5.28
C ASN A 56 -8.80 6.67 4.81
N THR A 57 -7.67 6.33 5.41
CA THR A 57 -6.34 6.85 5.06
C THR A 57 -5.41 5.72 4.64
N GLY A 58 -4.29 6.08 4.02
CA GLY A 58 -3.23 5.16 3.68
C GLY A 58 -1.86 5.85 3.70
N ILE A 59 -0.83 5.04 3.51
CA ILE A 59 0.55 5.51 3.38
C ILE A 59 1.28 4.59 2.41
N THR A 60 1.95 5.18 1.42
CA THR A 60 2.87 4.46 0.54
C THR A 60 4.25 5.09 0.60
N TYR A 61 5.22 4.32 1.06
CA TYR A 61 6.63 4.68 1.01
C TYR A 61 7.40 3.71 0.13
N SER A 62 8.21 4.24 -0.77
CA SER A 62 9.04 3.48 -1.70
C SER A 62 10.50 3.90 -1.59
N ASN A 63 11.41 2.92 -1.55
CA ASN A 63 12.84 3.15 -1.72
C ASN A 63 13.27 2.67 -3.11
N PHE A 64 13.55 3.64 -3.98
CA PHE A 64 13.83 3.37 -5.40
C PHE A 64 15.17 2.67 -5.60
N LYS A 65 16.11 2.80 -4.66
CA LYS A 65 17.42 2.13 -4.76
C LYS A 65 17.33 0.64 -4.41
N LEU A 66 16.41 0.29 -3.53
CA LEU A 66 16.21 -1.09 -3.08
C LEU A 66 15.13 -1.83 -3.89
N GLY A 67 14.30 -1.09 -4.64
CA GLY A 67 13.12 -1.67 -5.29
C GLY A 67 12.09 -2.14 -4.26
N GLU A 68 11.96 -1.45 -3.12
CA GLU A 68 11.10 -1.88 -2.02
C GLU A 68 10.02 -0.84 -1.69
N THR A 69 8.81 -1.31 -1.44
CA THR A 69 7.69 -0.49 -0.97
C THR A 69 7.06 -1.06 0.30
N VAL A 70 6.72 -0.17 1.24
CA VAL A 70 5.75 -0.44 2.30
C VAL A 70 4.50 0.37 2.02
N MET A 71 3.37 -0.32 1.84
CA MET A 71 2.05 0.27 1.61
C MET A 71 1.12 -0.09 2.77
N VAL A 72 0.33 0.88 3.20
CA VAL A 72 -0.59 0.77 4.33
C VAL A 72 -1.95 1.27 3.93
N ILE A 73 -2.99 0.51 4.28
CA ILE A 73 -4.39 0.91 4.22
C ILE A 73 -4.94 0.82 5.65
N SER A 74 -5.31 1.97 6.22
CA SER A 74 -5.95 2.05 7.54
C SER A 74 -7.30 1.33 7.53
N LEU A 75 -7.88 1.14 8.72
CA LEU A 75 -9.29 0.75 8.80
C LEU A 75 -10.16 1.74 8.01
N THR A 76 -11.16 1.22 7.31
CA THR A 76 -12.09 2.06 6.54
C THR A 76 -13.52 1.94 7.06
N SER A 77 -14.37 2.91 6.80
CA SER A 77 -15.74 2.89 7.32
C SER A 77 -16.67 1.98 6.51
N THR A 78 -16.42 1.83 5.21
CA THR A 78 -17.25 1.05 4.28
C THR A 78 -16.37 0.36 3.23
N PRO A 79 -16.92 -0.56 2.42
CA PRO A 79 -16.20 -1.18 1.31
C PRO A 79 -15.85 -0.17 0.21
N ALA A 80 -16.71 0.83 0.01
CA ALA A 80 -16.44 1.92 -0.94
C ALA A 80 -15.25 2.78 -0.48
N GLU A 81 -15.17 3.08 0.83
CA GLU A 81 -14.01 3.79 1.39
C GLU A 81 -12.74 2.93 1.37
N PHE A 82 -12.86 1.61 1.55
CA PHE A 82 -11.76 0.69 1.31
C PHE A 82 -11.26 0.79 -0.13
N LEU A 83 -12.16 0.66 -1.11
CA LEU A 83 -11.81 0.73 -2.54
C LEU A 83 -11.13 2.05 -2.87
N ASN A 84 -11.64 3.18 -2.37
CA ASN A 84 -11.04 4.49 -2.55
C ASN A 84 -9.62 4.57 -1.97
N SER A 85 -9.42 4.14 -0.73
CA SER A 85 -8.10 4.14 -0.07
C SER A 85 -7.12 3.19 -0.78
N TRP A 86 -7.61 2.02 -1.20
CA TRP A 86 -6.82 1.03 -1.93
C TRP A 86 -6.35 1.54 -3.30
N GLU A 87 -7.25 2.12 -4.10
CA GLU A 87 -6.91 2.71 -5.40
C GLU A 87 -5.94 3.88 -5.25
N HIS A 88 -6.11 4.72 -4.22
CA HIS A 88 -5.21 5.84 -3.93
C HIS A 88 -3.77 5.37 -3.69
N GLU A 89 -3.57 4.42 -2.77
CA GLU A 89 -2.23 3.94 -2.43
C GLU A 89 -1.62 3.08 -3.54
N LYS A 90 -2.45 2.27 -4.24
CA LYS A 90 -2.01 1.53 -5.44
C LYS A 90 -1.47 2.48 -6.50
N LYS A 91 -2.16 3.61 -6.73
CA LYS A 91 -1.70 4.63 -7.68
C LYS A 91 -0.34 5.21 -7.28
N HIS A 92 -0.10 5.46 -5.99
CA HIS A 92 1.23 5.89 -5.53
C HIS A 92 2.31 4.84 -5.82
N LEU A 93 2.05 3.56 -5.53
CA LEU A 93 2.96 2.46 -5.84
C LEU A 93 3.28 2.40 -7.34
N ALA A 94 2.26 2.40 -8.21
CA ALA A 94 2.43 2.37 -9.66
C ALA A 94 3.26 3.58 -10.13
N ARG A 95 2.90 4.80 -9.70
CA ARG A 95 3.65 6.03 -10.03
C ARG A 95 5.11 6.01 -9.57
N HIS A 96 5.41 5.42 -8.41
CA HIS A 96 6.79 5.30 -7.92
C HIS A 96 7.62 4.34 -8.80
N ILE A 97 7.04 3.22 -9.24
CA ILE A 97 7.69 2.29 -10.17
C ILE A 97 7.86 2.97 -11.54
N GLU A 98 6.81 3.59 -12.07
CA GLU A 98 6.87 4.32 -13.34
C GLU A 98 7.98 5.39 -13.33
N GLN A 99 8.10 6.14 -12.23
CA GLN A 99 9.18 7.10 -12.07
C GLN A 99 10.57 6.45 -12.01
N ALA A 100 10.72 5.33 -11.28
CA ALA A 100 11.99 4.65 -11.13
C ALA A 100 12.51 4.06 -12.45
N TYR A 101 11.60 3.61 -13.32
CA TYR A 101 11.92 2.97 -14.60
C TYR A 101 11.74 3.87 -15.84
N GLY A 102 11.32 5.12 -15.65
CA GLY A 102 11.14 6.07 -16.74
C GLY A 102 9.95 5.74 -17.66
N ILE A 103 8.92 5.09 -17.11
CA ILE A 103 7.69 4.75 -17.83
C ILE A 103 6.81 6.00 -17.93
N ASP A 104 6.27 6.25 -19.12
CA ASP A 104 5.29 7.31 -19.31
C ASP A 104 3.97 6.94 -18.61
N PRO A 105 3.48 7.73 -17.63
CA PRO A 105 2.19 7.50 -16.97
C PRO A 105 0.98 7.40 -17.91
N TYR A 106 1.08 7.94 -19.12
CA TYR A 106 -0.01 7.92 -20.10
C TYR A 106 0.11 6.76 -21.09
N SER A 107 1.09 5.87 -20.92
CA SER A 107 1.32 4.72 -21.78
C SER A 107 0.46 3.51 -21.42
N GLU A 108 0.32 2.60 -22.38
CA GLU A 108 -0.31 1.29 -22.16
C GLU A 108 0.49 0.43 -21.16
N GLU A 109 1.83 0.58 -21.13
CA GLU A 109 2.67 -0.11 -20.16
C GLU A 109 2.31 0.28 -18.72
N ALA A 110 2.08 1.57 -18.45
CA ALA A 110 1.64 2.05 -17.14
C ALA A 110 0.26 1.45 -16.75
N ALA A 111 -0.67 1.37 -17.71
CA ALA A 111 -1.98 0.76 -17.48
C ALA A 111 -1.87 -0.74 -17.11
N TYR A 112 -1.01 -1.49 -17.81
CA TYR A 112 -0.77 -2.91 -17.49
C TYR A 112 -0.04 -3.10 -16.16
N LEU A 113 0.91 -2.23 -15.82
CA LEU A 113 1.55 -2.24 -14.50
C LEU A 113 0.51 -2.06 -13.38
N GLU A 114 -0.34 -1.04 -13.49
CA GLU A 114 -1.39 -0.78 -12.51
C GLU A 114 -2.37 -1.97 -12.39
N GLY A 115 -2.81 -2.52 -13.53
CA GLY A 115 -3.66 -3.71 -13.57
C GLY A 115 -3.00 -4.95 -12.96
N GLY A 116 -1.71 -5.16 -13.23
CA GLY A 116 -0.92 -6.27 -12.69
C GLY A 116 -0.74 -6.18 -11.17
N ILE A 117 -0.52 -4.97 -10.63
CA ILE A 117 -0.52 -4.72 -9.18
C ILE A 117 -1.89 -5.07 -8.59
N ALA A 118 -2.97 -4.57 -9.19
CA ALA A 118 -4.33 -4.84 -8.71
C ALA A 118 -4.64 -6.36 -8.69
N GLN A 119 -4.25 -7.08 -9.74
CA GLN A 119 -4.43 -8.53 -9.84
C GLN A 119 -3.69 -9.27 -8.72
N LYS A 120 -2.46 -8.88 -8.38
CA LYS A 120 -1.68 -9.47 -7.29
C LYS A 120 -2.32 -9.18 -5.92
N MET A 121 -2.85 -7.98 -5.72
CA MET A 121 -3.51 -7.58 -4.46
C MET A 121 -4.90 -8.18 -4.27
N PHE A 122 -5.58 -8.55 -5.35
CA PHE A 122 -6.98 -9.01 -5.37
C PHE A 122 -7.28 -10.13 -4.37
N ILE A 123 -6.35 -11.06 -4.15
CA ILE A 123 -6.51 -12.21 -3.24
C ILE A 123 -6.93 -11.76 -1.84
N VAL A 124 -6.38 -10.65 -1.36
CA VAL A 124 -6.70 -10.06 -0.05
C VAL A 124 -7.76 -8.97 -0.19
N ALA A 125 -7.59 -8.05 -1.15
CA ALA A 125 -8.44 -6.87 -1.31
C ALA A 125 -9.91 -7.21 -1.53
N LYS A 126 -10.22 -8.31 -2.24
CA LYS A 126 -11.62 -8.73 -2.51
C LYS A 126 -12.46 -8.91 -1.24
N ASN A 127 -11.83 -9.26 -0.11
CA ASN A 127 -12.53 -9.47 1.15
C ASN A 127 -12.98 -8.15 1.80
N PHE A 128 -12.37 -7.03 1.42
CA PHE A 128 -12.69 -5.72 1.95
C PHE A 128 -13.62 -4.89 1.04
N ILE A 129 -13.71 -5.25 -0.25
CA ILE A 129 -14.58 -4.59 -1.24
C ILE A 129 -16.04 -5.07 -1.14
N CYS A 130 -16.29 -6.17 -0.41
CA CYS A 130 -17.63 -6.70 -0.16
C CYS A 130 -17.95 -6.65 1.34
N GLU A 131 -19.07 -6.00 1.71
CA GLU A 131 -19.48 -5.86 3.12
C GLU A 131 -19.70 -7.21 3.80
N HIS A 132 -20.33 -8.16 3.10
CA HIS A 132 -20.55 -9.51 3.62
C HIS A 132 -19.23 -10.24 3.92
N CYS A 133 -18.27 -10.19 2.98
CA CYS A 133 -16.96 -10.83 3.15
C CYS A 133 -16.15 -10.15 4.26
N ARG A 134 -16.29 -8.84 4.40
CA ARG A 134 -15.55 -8.03 5.36
C ARG A 134 -15.94 -8.34 6.80
N MET A 135 -17.24 -8.54 7.07
CA MET A 135 -17.73 -8.92 8.40
C MET A 135 -17.24 -10.30 8.84
N GLY A 136 -16.88 -11.19 7.90
CA GLY A 136 -16.31 -12.50 8.20
C GLY A 136 -14.82 -12.50 8.57
N LEU A 137 -14.17 -11.32 8.59
CA LEU A 137 -12.76 -11.16 9.01
C LEU A 137 -12.61 -10.81 10.50
N GLY A 138 -13.73 -10.72 11.24
CA GLY A 138 -13.79 -10.40 12.67
C GLY A 138 -13.60 -11.62 13.57
#